data_AF-S7VGV1-F1
#
_entry.id   AF-S7VGV1-F1
#
_cell.length_a   1.000
_cell.length_b   1.000
_cell.length_c   1.000
_cell.angle_alpha   90.00
_cell.angle_beta   90.00
_cell.angle_gamma   90.00
#
_symmetry.space_group_name_H-M   'P 1'
#
loop_
_entity.id
_entity.type
_entity.pdbx_description
1 polymer ?
#
loop_
_entity_poly.entity_id
_entity_poly.type
_entity_poly.pdbx_seq_one_letter_code
_entity_poly.pdbx_strand_id
1 'polypeptide(L)'
;MRTQFFQLTLIIILGCSLFSCKQQQSLQSMIDLSIKNKDSVLVIPDGKYVIDQPLRLSGVNNLVIKSESPNGVTITSSMDLPIEDLTCLDKASGLYEYTDPKLIMPTWPDSFKGYAGWPEIYIAGVPLSISRYPNEGFIQADSIIRAGKKPKDKETKHLPAKFLSAQLIQHYDKELPLFLNGYWTYKWADEIIRVDSINPLSGEIELAAPHNYGMGAPSGGLFYAINQPEYVDTENEYYYNPKTGTIRFIHSFSDEEVESIQIAYQDFTLLEIQDCNQIKIENIDFKYHNNLAVNITNSKWVTIDQSEMYGLGRSAVAITEGYNCGVRNSTLKYLGDAGVLLSGGDKNTLTKASHFVENCSISYFSRHVKTYAPAVKLTGVGHIVKGNHISFAPHNAILFSGNDHLIAENVIRKVCLNTSDAGAIYCGRDWTMGGTVIRENTISELGQASHHNNWAIYLDDLASGISVVNNHIEDSPSGILIGGGRHNQISNNTIKNCPLASIVYDARGYDDWFKQHLVDRELSLWPRLNAVPINQAPWSERFPWLQEIHSDDPAIPRGAEIKTIK
;
A
#
# COMPACT_ATOMS: atom_id res chain seq x y z
N MET A 1 -23.71 -72.02 -3.30
CA MET A 1 -23.52 -70.86 -4.21
C MET A 1 -24.32 -69.67 -3.67
N ARG A 2 -23.89 -69.05 -2.55
CA ARG A 2 -24.45 -67.80 -1.97
C ARG A 2 -23.66 -67.45 -0.70
N THR A 3 -22.41 -67.04 -0.85
CA THR A 3 -21.62 -66.46 0.27
C THR A 3 -20.38 -65.66 -0.16
N GLN A 4 -20.07 -65.56 -1.46
CA GLN A 4 -18.88 -64.82 -1.94
C GLN A 4 -19.16 -63.40 -2.47
N PHE A 5 -20.42 -62.95 -2.52
CA PHE A 5 -20.76 -61.62 -3.07
C PHE A 5 -20.84 -60.48 -2.05
N PHE A 6 -20.68 -60.75 -0.74
CA PHE A 6 -20.79 -59.70 0.29
C PHE A 6 -19.45 -59.15 0.81
N GLN A 7 -18.31 -59.79 0.52
CA GLN A 7 -16.99 -59.28 0.94
C GLN A 7 -16.36 -58.31 -0.06
N LEU A 8 -16.75 -58.33 -1.34
CA LEU A 8 -16.17 -57.44 -2.34
C LEU A 8 -16.77 -56.02 -2.30
N THR A 9 -18.06 -55.89 -1.96
CA THR A 9 -18.73 -54.59 -1.87
C THR A 9 -18.33 -53.81 -0.60
N LEU A 10 -17.98 -54.50 0.49
CA LEU A 10 -17.55 -53.86 1.73
C LEU A 10 -16.11 -53.32 1.65
N ILE A 11 -15.24 -53.95 0.85
CA ILE A 11 -13.86 -53.48 0.62
C ILE A 11 -13.82 -52.27 -0.33
N ILE A 12 -14.77 -52.15 -1.26
CA ILE A 12 -14.87 -50.96 -2.13
C ILE A 12 -15.48 -49.77 -1.36
N ILE A 13 -16.44 -50.01 -0.45
CA ILE A 13 -17.01 -48.95 0.39
C ILE A 13 -16.03 -48.52 1.50
N LEU A 14 -15.22 -49.42 2.07
CA LEU A 14 -14.11 -49.03 2.95
C LEU A 14 -12.94 -48.38 2.19
N GLY A 15 -12.65 -48.81 0.96
CA GLY A 15 -11.62 -48.22 0.11
C GLY A 15 -11.96 -46.78 -0.32
N CYS A 16 -13.22 -46.48 -0.64
CA CYS A 16 -13.66 -45.12 -0.97
C CYS A 16 -13.90 -44.24 0.27
N SER A 17 -14.17 -44.81 1.45
CA SER A 17 -14.27 -44.04 2.70
C SER A 17 -12.91 -43.84 3.42
N LEU A 18 -11.89 -44.64 3.10
CA LEU A 18 -10.51 -44.40 3.54
C LEU A 18 -9.78 -43.31 2.73
N PHE A 19 -10.29 -42.94 1.55
CA PHE A 19 -9.87 -41.72 0.84
C PHE A 19 -10.62 -40.46 1.30
N SER A 20 -11.69 -40.61 2.08
CA SER A 20 -12.52 -39.51 2.58
C SER A 20 -12.25 -39.13 4.05
N CYS A 21 -11.24 -39.73 4.68
CA CYS A 21 -10.94 -39.49 6.10
C CYS A 21 -9.43 -39.54 6.41
N LYS A 22 -8.59 -39.01 5.51
CA LYS A 22 -7.38 -38.34 6.01
C LYS A 22 -7.89 -37.06 6.63
N GLN A 23 -7.87 -36.97 7.96
CA GLN A 23 -7.80 -35.68 8.64
C GLN A 23 -6.76 -34.86 7.89
N GLN A 24 -7.19 -33.89 7.08
CA GLN A 24 -6.28 -33.12 6.26
C GLN A 24 -5.39 -32.39 7.26
N GLN A 25 -4.13 -32.83 7.36
CA GLN A 25 -3.17 -32.28 8.29
C GLN A 25 -3.14 -30.77 8.03
N SER A 26 -3.33 -29.97 9.08
CA SER A 26 -3.32 -28.52 8.91
C SER A 26 -2.00 -28.10 8.26
N LEU A 27 -2.02 -27.03 7.48
CA LEU A 27 -0.82 -26.55 6.79
C LEU A 27 0.33 -26.29 7.79
N GLN A 28 0.03 -25.74 8.97
CA GLN A 28 1.01 -25.62 10.05
C GLN A 28 1.58 -26.98 10.50
N SER A 29 0.74 -28.00 10.64
CA SER A 29 1.21 -29.32 11.05
C SER A 29 2.13 -29.97 10.00
N MET A 30 1.93 -29.70 8.70
CA MET A 30 2.85 -30.15 7.65
C MET A 30 4.21 -29.45 7.76
N ILE A 31 4.19 -28.14 8.01
CA ILE A 31 5.40 -27.33 8.26
C ILE A 31 6.16 -27.85 9.50
N ASP A 32 5.47 -28.03 10.62
CA ASP A 32 6.07 -28.47 11.88
C ASP A 32 6.68 -29.88 11.76
N LEU A 33 6.00 -30.78 11.05
CA LEU A 33 6.50 -32.13 10.80
C LEU A 33 7.77 -32.09 9.95
N SER A 34 7.80 -31.25 8.93
CA SER A 34 8.95 -31.08 8.05
C SER A 34 10.18 -30.55 8.81
N ILE A 35 9.96 -29.52 9.66
CA ILE A 35 11.00 -28.98 10.55
C ILE A 35 11.51 -30.05 11.51
N LYS A 36 10.61 -30.81 12.14
CA LYS A 36 10.97 -31.89 13.07
C LYS A 36 11.80 -32.98 12.39
N ASN A 37 11.47 -33.31 11.15
CA ASN A 37 12.19 -34.29 10.34
C ASN A 37 13.50 -33.75 9.75
N LYS A 38 13.72 -32.43 9.81
CA LYS A 38 14.85 -31.73 9.20
C LYS A 38 14.89 -31.91 7.69
N ASP A 39 13.71 -31.90 7.06
CA ASP A 39 13.64 -31.93 5.61
C ASP A 39 14.23 -30.64 5.03
N SER A 40 14.84 -30.74 3.86
CA SER A 40 15.30 -29.56 3.11
C SER A 40 14.21 -29.01 2.18
N VAL A 41 13.19 -29.82 1.87
CA VAL A 41 12.09 -29.47 0.97
C VAL A 41 10.79 -30.01 1.55
N LEU A 42 9.81 -29.12 1.75
CA LEU A 42 8.41 -29.45 1.98
C LEU A 42 7.64 -29.19 0.69
N VAL A 43 7.01 -30.24 0.16
CA VAL A 43 6.05 -30.13 -0.95
C VAL A 43 4.65 -30.19 -0.37
N ILE A 44 3.88 -29.11 -0.56
CA ILE A 44 2.49 -28.99 -0.13
C ILE A 44 1.61 -29.46 -1.28
N PRO A 45 0.68 -30.41 -1.05
CA PRO A 45 -0.28 -30.82 -2.07
C PRO A 45 -1.12 -29.65 -2.56
N ASP A 46 -1.43 -29.63 -3.86
CA ASP A 46 -2.23 -28.56 -4.45
C ASP A 46 -3.62 -28.46 -3.78
N GLY A 47 -4.10 -27.23 -3.60
CA GLY A 47 -5.38 -26.97 -2.98
C GLY A 47 -5.51 -25.58 -2.37
N LYS A 48 -6.73 -25.27 -1.94
CA LYS A 48 -7.07 -24.08 -1.16
C LYS A 48 -7.01 -24.41 0.33
N TYR A 49 -6.20 -23.66 1.06
CA TYR A 49 -5.99 -23.79 2.50
C TYR A 49 -6.57 -22.55 3.19
N VAL A 50 -7.75 -22.73 3.79
CA VAL A 50 -8.39 -21.69 4.62
C VAL A 50 -7.83 -21.79 6.03
N ILE A 51 -7.20 -20.73 6.51
CA ILE A 51 -6.60 -20.64 7.84
C ILE A 51 -7.33 -19.62 8.71
N ASP A 52 -7.40 -19.88 10.01
CA ASP A 52 -8.03 -19.05 11.03
C ASP A 52 -7.02 -18.42 12.00
N GLN A 53 -5.73 -18.72 11.80
CA GLN A 53 -4.60 -18.19 12.56
C GLN A 53 -3.34 -18.13 11.69
N PRO A 54 -2.34 -17.30 12.05
CA PRO A 54 -1.07 -17.22 11.32
C PRO A 54 -0.35 -18.55 11.19
N LEU A 55 0.20 -18.81 10.01
CA LEU A 55 1.26 -19.80 9.83
C LEU A 55 2.58 -19.24 10.36
N ARG A 56 3.37 -20.05 11.05
CA ARG A 56 4.60 -19.60 11.73
C ARG A 56 5.81 -20.43 11.30
N LEU A 57 6.88 -19.73 10.95
CA LEU A 57 8.20 -20.27 10.69
C LEU A 57 9.20 -19.51 11.57
N SER A 58 9.75 -20.15 12.61
CA SER A 58 10.64 -19.49 13.57
C SER A 58 11.91 -20.30 13.83
N GLY A 59 13.07 -19.64 13.73
CA GLY A 59 14.37 -20.27 14.01
C GLY A 59 14.76 -21.37 13.02
N VAL A 60 14.13 -21.41 11.84
CA VAL A 60 14.31 -22.46 10.84
C VAL A 60 15.47 -22.12 9.91
N ASN A 61 16.24 -23.13 9.53
CA ASN A 61 17.34 -23.00 8.58
C ASN A 61 17.17 -23.98 7.41
N ASN A 62 17.50 -23.55 6.19
CA ASN A 62 17.66 -24.41 5.01
C ASN A 62 16.38 -25.17 4.59
N LEU A 63 15.26 -24.47 4.42
CA LEU A 63 13.99 -25.08 4.04
C LEU A 63 13.39 -24.41 2.81
N VAL A 64 13.03 -25.22 1.82
CA VAL A 64 12.19 -24.81 0.69
C VAL A 64 10.76 -25.32 0.93
N ILE A 65 9.79 -24.43 0.92
CA ILE A 65 8.37 -24.76 0.98
C ILE A 65 7.77 -24.42 -0.39
N LYS A 66 7.18 -25.43 -1.05
CA LYS A 66 6.62 -25.26 -2.39
C LYS A 66 5.37 -26.09 -2.63
N SER A 67 4.60 -25.74 -3.64
CA SER A 67 3.47 -26.54 -4.15
C SER A 67 3.93 -27.70 -5.05
N GLU A 68 3.03 -28.64 -5.35
CA GLU A 68 3.28 -29.72 -6.31
C GLU A 68 3.31 -29.18 -7.75
N SER A 69 2.34 -28.34 -8.09
CA SER A 69 2.24 -27.66 -9.39
C SER A 69 2.48 -26.16 -9.26
N PRO A 70 2.95 -25.45 -10.31
CA PRO A 70 3.06 -24.00 -10.28
C PRO A 70 1.74 -23.33 -9.86
N ASN A 71 1.81 -22.44 -8.85
CA ASN A 71 0.67 -21.79 -8.21
C ASN A 71 -0.46 -22.73 -7.74
N GLY A 72 -0.13 -23.99 -7.43
CA GLY A 72 -1.11 -25.02 -7.06
C GLY A 72 -1.68 -24.88 -5.64
N VAL A 73 -1.07 -24.04 -4.80
CA VAL A 73 -1.49 -23.84 -3.40
C VAL A 73 -1.95 -22.40 -3.21
N THR A 74 -3.17 -22.22 -2.68
CA THR A 74 -3.68 -20.91 -2.23
C THR A 74 -3.89 -20.93 -0.73
N ILE A 75 -3.27 -19.99 -0.03
CA ILE A 75 -3.49 -19.69 1.38
C ILE A 75 -4.43 -18.50 1.48
N THR A 76 -5.49 -18.64 2.27
CA THR A 76 -6.48 -17.58 2.48
C THR A 76 -7.08 -17.67 3.87
N SER A 77 -7.74 -16.61 4.31
CA SER A 77 -8.63 -16.62 5.48
C SER A 77 -10.06 -16.21 5.13
N SER A 78 -10.38 -16.06 3.84
CA SER A 78 -11.72 -15.69 3.39
C SER A 78 -12.69 -16.84 3.59
N MET A 79 -13.96 -16.52 3.83
CA MET A 79 -15.04 -17.48 3.68
C MET A 79 -15.56 -17.48 2.23
N ASP A 80 -16.00 -18.64 1.78
CA ASP A 80 -16.77 -18.77 0.54
C ASP A 80 -18.25 -18.68 0.87
N LEU A 81 -18.95 -17.78 0.19
CA LEU A 81 -20.38 -17.60 0.29
C LEU A 81 -21.04 -18.04 -1.03
N PRO A 82 -21.74 -19.19 -1.06
CA PRO A 82 -22.51 -19.61 -2.21
C PRO A 82 -23.52 -18.54 -2.65
N ILE A 83 -23.68 -18.36 -3.95
CA ILE A 83 -24.63 -17.37 -4.49
C ILE A 83 -26.08 -17.66 -4.08
N GLU A 84 -26.41 -18.92 -3.80
CA GLU A 84 -27.74 -19.37 -3.36
C GLU A 84 -28.09 -18.95 -1.93
N ASP A 85 -27.09 -18.63 -1.11
CA ASP A 85 -27.26 -18.11 0.25
C ASP A 85 -27.52 -16.60 0.28
N LEU A 86 -27.44 -15.93 -0.87
CA LEU A 86 -27.72 -14.50 -1.00
C LEU A 86 -29.23 -14.24 -1.00
N THR A 87 -29.65 -13.22 -0.26
CA THR A 87 -31.01 -12.69 -0.38
C THR A 87 -31.07 -11.75 -1.57
N CYS A 88 -31.75 -12.14 -2.65
CA CYS A 88 -32.02 -11.27 -3.78
C CYS A 88 -33.08 -10.23 -3.41
N LEU A 89 -32.71 -8.95 -3.34
CA LEU A 89 -33.62 -7.85 -3.04
C LEU A 89 -34.27 -7.29 -4.31
N ASP A 90 -33.50 -7.20 -5.41
CA ASP A 90 -34.01 -6.84 -6.72
C ASP A 90 -33.20 -7.53 -7.83
N LYS A 91 -33.87 -8.43 -8.57
CA LYS A 91 -33.25 -9.20 -9.64
C LYS A 91 -32.94 -8.36 -10.88
N ALA A 92 -33.68 -7.28 -11.12
CA ALA A 92 -33.49 -6.46 -12.32
C ALA A 92 -32.21 -5.63 -12.26
N SER A 93 -31.88 -5.10 -11.07
CA SER A 93 -30.63 -4.39 -10.80
C SER A 93 -29.49 -5.30 -10.36
N GLY A 94 -29.75 -6.56 -9.97
CA GLY A 94 -28.74 -7.44 -9.39
C GLY A 94 -28.40 -7.05 -7.95
N LEU A 95 -29.37 -6.54 -7.19
CA LEU A 95 -29.19 -6.14 -5.80
C LEU A 95 -29.36 -7.34 -4.86
N TYR A 96 -28.29 -7.65 -4.12
CA TYR A 96 -28.22 -8.75 -3.17
C TYR A 96 -27.85 -8.28 -1.78
N GLU A 97 -28.26 -9.05 -0.78
CA GLU A 97 -27.93 -8.83 0.63
C GLU A 97 -27.54 -10.14 1.32
N TYR A 98 -26.60 -10.02 2.25
CA TYR A 98 -26.16 -11.10 3.13
C TYR A 98 -25.90 -10.56 4.53
N THR A 99 -26.25 -11.32 5.56
CA THR A 99 -25.99 -10.96 6.96
C THR A 99 -25.42 -12.17 7.70
N ASP A 100 -24.27 -12.00 8.35
CA ASP A 100 -23.65 -13.03 9.19
C ASP A 100 -23.05 -12.40 10.46
N PRO A 101 -23.33 -12.95 11.67
CA PRO A 101 -22.70 -12.52 12.91
C PRO A 101 -21.17 -12.47 12.90
N LYS A 102 -20.48 -13.30 12.08
CA LYS A 102 -19.02 -13.26 11.90
C LYS A 102 -18.52 -11.95 11.28
N LEU A 103 -19.41 -11.24 10.60
CA LEU A 103 -19.12 -9.97 9.95
C LEU A 103 -19.46 -8.78 10.86
N ILE A 104 -19.82 -8.99 12.13
CA ILE A 104 -19.97 -7.90 13.10
C ILE A 104 -18.55 -7.43 13.50
N MET A 105 -18.24 -6.17 13.23
CA MET A 105 -16.93 -5.57 13.47
C MET A 105 -17.06 -4.30 14.33
N PRO A 106 -15.96 -3.82 14.94
CA PRO A 106 -15.96 -2.51 15.59
C PRO A 106 -16.44 -1.42 14.63
N THR A 107 -17.22 -0.48 15.14
CA THR A 107 -17.61 0.71 14.39
C THR A 107 -16.36 1.52 14.01
N TRP A 108 -16.37 2.12 12.83
CA TRP A 108 -15.24 2.92 12.38
C TRP A 108 -15.01 4.14 13.29
N PRO A 109 -13.75 4.51 13.55
CA PRO A 109 -13.43 5.67 14.36
C PRO A 109 -13.83 6.97 13.64
N ASP A 110 -13.96 8.06 14.40
CA ASP A 110 -14.35 9.37 13.86
C ASP A 110 -13.39 9.91 12.80
N SER A 111 -12.14 9.46 12.80
CA SER A 111 -11.16 9.80 11.78
C SER A 111 -10.13 8.69 11.63
N PHE A 112 -9.78 8.38 10.38
CA PHE A 112 -8.76 7.40 10.03
C PHE A 112 -8.26 7.63 8.59
N LYS A 113 -7.17 6.94 8.24
CA LYS A 113 -6.63 6.94 6.88
C LYS A 113 -6.80 5.56 6.25
N GLY A 114 -7.39 5.53 5.07
CA GLY A 114 -7.55 4.32 4.27
C GLY A 114 -8.54 3.32 4.84
N TYR A 115 -8.06 2.29 5.54
CA TYR A 115 -8.84 1.09 5.87
C TYR A 115 -9.09 0.95 7.38
N ALA A 116 -10.35 0.71 7.76
CA ALA A 116 -10.80 0.61 9.15
C ALA A 116 -11.38 -0.78 9.52
N GLY A 117 -11.01 -1.84 8.78
CA GLY A 117 -11.31 -3.23 9.17
C GLY A 117 -12.67 -3.77 8.71
N TRP A 118 -13.30 -3.19 7.68
CA TRP A 118 -14.53 -3.74 7.11
C TRP A 118 -14.25 -4.94 6.18
N PRO A 119 -15.17 -5.92 6.04
CA PRO A 119 -14.95 -7.03 5.13
C PRO A 119 -14.76 -6.60 3.68
N GLU A 120 -13.84 -7.24 2.97
CA GLU A 120 -13.69 -7.08 1.52
C GLU A 120 -14.36 -8.23 0.78
N ILE A 121 -15.04 -7.90 -0.31
CA ILE A 121 -15.81 -8.84 -1.12
C ILE A 121 -15.14 -8.96 -2.47
N TYR A 122 -15.02 -10.20 -2.94
CA TYR A 122 -14.45 -10.52 -4.23
C TYR A 122 -15.42 -11.40 -4.99
N ILE A 123 -15.71 -11.02 -6.24
CA ILE A 123 -16.56 -11.77 -7.17
C ILE A 123 -15.75 -12.04 -8.42
N ALA A 124 -15.62 -13.30 -8.82
CA ALA A 124 -14.73 -13.74 -9.91
C ALA A 124 -13.28 -13.20 -9.76
N GLY A 125 -12.82 -13.05 -8.51
CA GLY A 125 -11.53 -12.46 -8.18
C GLY A 125 -11.45 -10.93 -8.36
N VAL A 126 -12.51 -10.23 -8.71
CA VAL A 126 -12.52 -8.77 -8.74
C VAL A 126 -13.00 -8.24 -7.40
N PRO A 127 -12.23 -7.36 -6.72
CA PRO A 127 -12.71 -6.75 -5.49
C PRO A 127 -13.80 -5.72 -5.76
N LEU A 128 -14.86 -5.77 -4.97
CA LEU A 128 -15.88 -4.72 -4.94
C LEU A 128 -15.33 -3.47 -4.22
N SER A 129 -16.05 -2.35 -4.38
CA SER A 129 -15.74 -1.07 -3.75
C SER A 129 -16.83 -0.66 -2.76
N ILE A 130 -16.43 -0.11 -1.61
CA ILE A 130 -17.41 0.50 -0.70
C ILE A 130 -18.18 1.57 -1.47
N SER A 131 -19.50 1.53 -1.34
CA SER A 131 -20.44 2.42 -2.01
C SER A 131 -20.09 3.87 -1.72
N ARG A 132 -20.21 4.74 -2.73
CA ARG A 132 -19.78 6.13 -2.60
C ARG A 132 -20.66 7.10 -3.36
N TYR A 133 -20.66 8.35 -2.92
CA TYR A 133 -21.33 9.44 -3.63
C TYR A 133 -20.41 10.68 -3.75
N PRO A 134 -20.28 11.26 -4.96
CA PRO A 134 -20.70 10.69 -6.25
C PRO A 134 -19.88 9.44 -6.60
N ASN A 135 -20.39 8.63 -7.53
CA ASN A 135 -19.75 7.39 -8.00
C ASN A 135 -18.35 7.66 -8.58
N GLU A 136 -18.20 8.82 -9.24
CA GLU A 136 -16.93 9.31 -9.77
C GLU A 136 -16.62 10.75 -9.35
N GLY A 137 -15.33 11.08 -9.25
CA GLY A 137 -14.87 12.43 -8.94
C GLY A 137 -14.96 12.80 -7.46
N PHE A 138 -15.15 14.09 -7.18
CA PHE A 138 -15.21 14.67 -5.84
C PHE A 138 -16.27 15.75 -5.79
N ILE A 139 -16.90 15.91 -4.63
CA ILE A 139 -17.64 17.10 -4.23
C ILE A 139 -16.62 18.15 -3.77
N GLN A 140 -16.82 19.39 -4.23
CA GLN A 140 -16.10 20.56 -3.75
C GLN A 140 -16.97 21.24 -2.68
N ALA A 141 -16.42 21.52 -1.51
CA ALA A 141 -17.16 22.30 -0.51
C ALA A 141 -17.48 23.70 -1.03
N ASP A 142 -18.71 24.17 -0.79
CA ASP A 142 -19.21 25.45 -1.30
C ASP A 142 -18.54 26.63 -0.59
N SER A 143 -18.35 26.52 0.73
CA SER A 143 -17.62 27.50 1.53
C SER A 143 -17.15 26.91 2.86
N ILE A 144 -16.02 27.41 3.36
CA ILE A 144 -15.44 26.98 4.64
C ILE A 144 -15.83 27.99 5.72
N ILE A 145 -16.58 27.53 6.73
CA ILE A 145 -16.96 28.34 7.91
C ILE A 145 -15.83 28.29 8.94
N ARG A 146 -15.22 27.12 9.13
CA ARG A 146 -14.12 26.87 10.06
C ARG A 146 -13.21 25.76 9.54
N ALA A 147 -11.90 26.02 9.51
CA ALA A 147 -10.93 25.09 8.91
C ALA A 147 -10.66 23.81 9.73
N GLY A 148 -10.84 23.84 11.07
CA GLY A 148 -10.69 22.66 11.92
C GLY A 148 -9.33 21.96 11.88
N LYS A 149 -8.24 22.73 11.97
CA LYS A 149 -6.85 22.24 11.94
C LYS A 149 -6.38 21.73 13.31
N LYS A 150 -5.65 20.61 13.35
CA LYS A 150 -4.89 20.19 14.55
C LYS A 150 -3.76 21.20 14.83
N PRO A 151 -3.73 21.87 16.00
CA PRO A 151 -2.66 22.79 16.35
C PRO A 151 -1.36 22.05 16.66
N LYS A 152 -0.26 22.81 16.70
CA LYS A 152 1.06 22.30 17.07
C LYS A 152 1.17 21.99 18.57
N ASP A 153 0.27 22.50 19.41
CA ASP A 153 0.25 22.35 20.87
C ASP A 153 -0.98 21.54 21.32
N LYS A 154 -0.79 20.60 22.26
CA LYS A 154 -1.78 19.60 22.69
C LYS A 154 -2.80 20.15 23.71
N GLU A 155 -2.60 21.34 24.27
CA GLU A 155 -3.44 21.88 25.36
C GLU A 155 -4.70 22.64 24.90
N THR A 156 -4.85 22.96 23.61
CA THR A 156 -6.01 23.71 23.12
C THR A 156 -7.17 22.77 22.77
N LYS A 157 -8.40 22.98 23.27
CA LYS A 157 -9.57 22.22 22.76
C LYS A 157 -9.85 22.58 21.30
N HIS A 158 -10.07 21.58 20.43
CA HIS A 158 -10.28 21.80 19.00
C HIS A 158 -11.75 21.76 18.63
N LEU A 159 -12.09 22.58 17.64
CA LEU A 159 -13.34 22.46 16.93
C LEU A 159 -13.07 21.85 15.55
N PRO A 160 -13.84 20.84 15.11
CA PRO A 160 -13.70 20.22 13.79
C PRO A 160 -13.91 21.19 12.63
N ALA A 161 -13.64 20.75 11.41
CA ALA A 161 -13.97 21.57 10.25
C ALA A 161 -15.48 21.73 10.13
N LYS A 162 -15.91 22.91 9.68
CA LYS A 162 -17.31 23.25 9.46
C LYS A 162 -17.44 23.99 8.15
N PHE A 163 -18.34 23.56 7.28
CA PHE A 163 -18.44 24.04 5.90
C PHE A 163 -19.84 23.87 5.34
N LEU A 164 -20.13 24.52 4.20
CA LEU A 164 -21.37 24.35 3.45
C LEU A 164 -21.16 23.37 2.30
N SER A 165 -22.14 22.48 2.08
CA SER A 165 -22.20 21.61 0.92
C SER A 165 -23.66 21.24 0.62
N ALA A 166 -24.29 22.00 -0.28
CA ALA A 166 -25.67 21.78 -0.69
C ALA A 166 -25.89 20.41 -1.36
N GLN A 167 -24.86 19.86 -2.02
CA GLN A 167 -24.99 18.59 -2.73
C GLN A 167 -25.21 17.39 -1.80
N LEU A 168 -24.67 17.41 -0.58
CA LEU A 168 -24.73 16.26 0.33
C LEU A 168 -26.06 16.16 1.10
N ILE A 169 -26.86 17.23 1.16
CA ILE A 169 -28.08 17.24 2.00
C ILE A 169 -29.18 16.29 1.52
N GLN A 170 -29.14 15.86 0.26
CA GLN A 170 -30.22 15.09 -0.39
C GLN A 170 -29.92 13.59 -0.47
N HIS A 171 -28.73 13.15 -0.07
CA HIS A 171 -28.23 11.82 -0.41
C HIS A 171 -27.57 11.16 0.82
N TYR A 172 -28.32 10.87 1.89
CA TYR A 172 -27.85 10.00 2.99
C TYR A 172 -29.02 9.57 3.90
N ASP A 173 -28.86 8.42 4.58
CA ASP A 173 -29.73 8.01 5.69
C ASP A 173 -29.24 8.65 7.00
N LYS A 174 -30.11 9.41 7.66
CA LYS A 174 -29.81 10.15 8.89
C LYS A 174 -29.61 9.25 10.10
N GLU A 175 -30.14 8.03 10.06
CA GLU A 175 -30.01 7.07 11.15
C GLU A 175 -28.68 6.30 11.08
N LEU A 176 -27.94 6.44 9.98
CA LEU A 176 -26.67 5.77 9.74
C LEU A 176 -25.48 6.76 9.80
N PRO A 177 -24.31 6.33 10.33
CA PRO A 177 -23.11 7.15 10.29
C PRO A 177 -22.66 7.45 8.86
N LEU A 178 -22.39 8.71 8.56
CA LEU A 178 -21.85 9.15 7.27
C LEU A 178 -20.36 9.48 7.40
N PHE A 179 -19.55 9.00 6.46
CA PHE A 179 -18.11 9.26 6.40
C PHE A 179 -17.73 9.95 5.11
N LEU A 180 -16.80 10.89 5.18
CA LEU A 180 -16.28 11.62 4.04
C LEU A 180 -14.79 11.30 3.87
N ASN A 181 -14.41 10.77 2.71
CA ASN A 181 -13.00 10.65 2.33
C ASN A 181 -12.59 11.88 1.54
N GLY A 182 -11.61 12.64 2.04
CA GLY A 182 -11.30 13.94 1.46
C GLY A 182 -9.82 14.32 1.44
N TYR A 183 -9.51 15.19 0.47
CA TYR A 183 -8.31 16.01 0.41
C TYR A 183 -8.66 17.41 0.92
N TRP A 184 -8.54 17.58 2.24
CA TRP A 184 -9.08 18.73 2.96
C TRP A 184 -8.33 20.04 2.67
N THR A 185 -6.99 19.97 2.63
CA THR A 185 -6.12 21.09 2.25
C THR A 185 -5.21 20.71 1.10
N TYR A 186 -4.55 19.55 1.19
CA TYR A 186 -3.55 19.11 0.23
C TYR A 186 -3.94 17.77 -0.40
N LYS A 187 -3.72 17.62 -1.72
CA LYS A 187 -3.98 16.38 -2.47
C LYS A 187 -2.96 15.26 -2.21
N TRP A 188 -2.00 15.48 -1.32
CA TRP A 188 -1.09 14.46 -0.81
C TRP A 188 -1.45 14.00 0.62
N ALA A 189 -2.52 14.54 1.22
CA ALA A 189 -2.98 14.15 2.56
C ALA A 189 -4.49 13.85 2.53
N ASP A 190 -4.83 12.59 2.24
CA ASP A 190 -6.18 12.07 2.42
C ASP A 190 -6.44 11.68 3.88
N GLU A 191 -7.67 11.92 4.33
CA GLU A 191 -8.19 11.43 5.61
C GLU A 191 -9.70 11.19 5.46
N ILE A 192 -10.19 10.10 6.06
CA ILE A 192 -11.61 9.80 6.18
C ILE A 192 -12.08 10.33 7.53
N ILE A 193 -13.14 11.12 7.53
CA ILE A 193 -13.69 11.74 8.74
C ILE A 193 -15.20 11.56 8.78
N ARG A 194 -15.72 11.12 9.93
CA ARG A 194 -17.17 11.01 10.17
C ARG A 194 -17.81 12.38 10.21
N VAL A 195 -19.03 12.48 9.70
CA VAL A 195 -19.88 13.66 9.87
C VAL A 195 -20.52 13.61 11.26
N ASP A 196 -20.39 14.70 12.01
CA ASP A 196 -21.04 14.84 13.33
C ASP A 196 -22.47 15.35 13.19
N SER A 197 -22.67 16.37 12.34
CA SER A 197 -24.00 16.89 12.05
C SER A 197 -24.11 17.49 10.65
N ILE A 198 -25.32 17.44 10.09
CA ILE A 198 -25.72 18.12 8.86
C ILE A 198 -27.00 18.89 9.15
N ASN A 199 -27.01 20.19 8.88
CA ASN A 199 -28.22 20.98 8.86
C ASN A 199 -28.90 20.85 7.48
N PRO A 200 -30.06 20.19 7.37
CA PRO A 200 -30.70 19.93 6.08
C PRO A 200 -31.28 21.17 5.41
N LEU A 201 -31.45 22.29 6.14
CA LEU A 201 -31.97 23.54 5.59
C LEU A 201 -30.84 24.41 5.04
N SER A 202 -29.72 24.51 5.77
CA SER A 202 -28.61 25.38 5.37
C SER A 202 -27.50 24.67 4.59
N GLY A 203 -27.46 23.33 4.61
CA GLY A 203 -26.35 22.55 4.05
C GLY A 203 -25.05 22.65 4.85
N GLU A 204 -25.15 23.10 6.10
CA GLU A 204 -24.01 23.18 7.01
C GLU A 204 -23.64 21.80 7.53
N ILE A 205 -22.37 21.44 7.36
CA ILE A 205 -21.78 20.17 7.79
C ILE A 205 -20.71 20.47 8.83
N GLU A 206 -20.74 19.74 9.95
CA GLU A 206 -19.69 19.71 10.95
C GLU A 206 -19.09 18.30 11.01
N LEU A 207 -17.76 18.21 10.86
CA LEU A 207 -17.04 16.94 10.99
C LEU A 207 -16.93 16.52 12.46
N ALA A 208 -16.70 15.24 12.73
CA ALA A 208 -16.52 14.72 14.09
C ALA A 208 -15.10 14.90 14.64
N ALA A 209 -14.11 15.16 13.78
CA ALA A 209 -12.72 15.32 14.18
C ALA A 209 -11.99 16.41 13.39
N PRO A 210 -10.94 17.04 13.97
CA PRO A 210 -10.07 17.96 13.25
C PRO A 210 -9.11 17.21 12.31
N HIS A 211 -8.77 17.84 11.18
CA HIS A 211 -7.81 17.32 10.19
C HIS A 211 -6.38 17.82 10.49
N ASN A 212 -5.35 17.03 10.15
CA ASN A 212 -3.93 17.38 10.39
C ASN A 212 -3.53 18.75 9.81
N TYR A 213 -4.02 19.08 8.62
CA TYR A 213 -3.74 20.35 7.93
C TYR A 213 -4.91 21.33 7.98
N GLY A 214 -6.03 20.93 8.58
CA GLY A 214 -7.31 21.62 8.43
C GLY A 214 -7.87 21.50 7.02
N MET A 215 -8.86 22.32 6.74
CA MET A 215 -9.51 22.47 5.43
C MET A 215 -9.21 23.87 4.87
N GLY A 216 -8.79 23.94 3.61
CA GLY A 216 -8.37 25.20 2.99
C GLY A 216 -7.70 25.03 1.63
N ALA A 217 -7.19 26.13 1.08
CA ALA A 217 -6.40 26.09 -0.16
C ALA A 217 -5.10 25.26 0.03
N PRO A 218 -4.62 24.55 -1.00
CA PRO A 218 -5.06 24.65 -2.39
C PRO A 218 -6.29 23.82 -2.78
N SER A 219 -6.60 22.71 -2.09
CA SER A 219 -7.72 21.84 -2.50
C SER A 219 -9.09 22.42 -2.18
N GLY A 220 -9.20 23.23 -1.12
CA GLY A 220 -10.47 23.83 -0.70
C GLY A 220 -11.49 22.85 -0.13
N GLY A 221 -11.11 21.63 0.22
CA GLY A 221 -12.01 20.58 0.70
C GLY A 221 -12.72 19.82 -0.41
N LEU A 222 -11.94 18.99 -1.11
CA LEU A 222 -12.46 17.98 -2.04
C LEU A 222 -12.77 16.70 -1.27
N PHE A 223 -13.96 16.15 -1.41
CA PHE A 223 -14.34 14.92 -0.72
C PHE A 223 -15.37 14.10 -1.48
N TYR A 224 -15.60 12.87 -1.05
CA TYR A 224 -16.76 12.07 -1.43
C TYR A 224 -17.29 11.34 -0.19
N ALA A 225 -18.59 11.08 -0.18
CA ALA A 225 -19.24 10.34 0.88
C ALA A 225 -19.14 8.84 0.63
N ILE A 226 -19.10 8.03 1.70
CA ILE A 226 -18.98 6.58 1.59
C ILE A 226 -19.94 5.84 2.52
N ASN A 227 -20.21 4.59 2.15
CA ASN A 227 -20.86 3.56 2.95
C ASN A 227 -22.29 3.95 3.40
N GLN A 228 -23.13 4.30 2.44
CA GLN A 228 -24.58 4.38 2.64
C GLN A 228 -25.27 3.32 1.76
N PRO A 229 -26.40 2.75 2.22
CA PRO A 229 -27.12 1.77 1.42
C PRO A 229 -27.67 2.34 0.11
N GLU A 230 -28.05 3.62 0.09
CA GLU A 230 -28.57 4.32 -1.10
C GLU A 230 -27.49 4.60 -2.15
N TYR A 231 -26.20 4.53 -1.76
CA TYR A 231 -25.09 4.67 -2.70
C TYR A 231 -24.75 3.36 -3.40
N VAL A 232 -25.41 2.25 -3.06
CA VAL A 232 -25.25 0.99 -3.80
C VAL A 232 -26.11 1.11 -5.06
N ASP A 233 -25.59 1.79 -6.07
CA ASP A 233 -26.33 2.13 -7.29
C ASP A 233 -25.59 1.77 -8.58
N THR A 234 -24.32 1.35 -8.48
CA THR A 234 -23.48 0.94 -9.61
C THR A 234 -22.95 -0.49 -9.40
N GLU A 235 -22.72 -1.19 -10.51
CA GLU A 235 -22.11 -2.51 -10.54
C GLU A 235 -20.82 -2.57 -9.71
N ASN A 236 -20.69 -3.59 -8.87
CA ASN A 236 -19.55 -3.86 -7.98
C ASN A 236 -19.36 -2.86 -6.83
N GLU A 237 -20.39 -2.12 -6.43
CA GLU A 237 -20.42 -1.39 -5.17
C GLU A 237 -21.09 -2.18 -4.05
N TYR A 238 -20.67 -1.93 -2.81
CA TYR A 238 -21.31 -2.50 -1.63
C TYR A 238 -21.38 -1.56 -0.44
N TYR A 239 -22.47 -1.67 0.31
CA TYR A 239 -22.66 -1.12 1.64
C TYR A 239 -22.34 -2.19 2.68
N TYR A 240 -21.80 -1.77 3.82
CA TYR A 240 -21.53 -2.62 4.97
C TYR A 240 -21.99 -1.99 6.29
N ASN A 241 -22.77 -2.73 7.07
CA ASN A 241 -23.19 -2.35 8.42
C ASN A 241 -22.38 -3.13 9.47
N PRO A 242 -21.44 -2.48 10.19
CA PRO A 242 -20.61 -3.16 11.20
C PRO A 242 -21.39 -3.65 12.41
N LYS A 243 -22.56 -3.06 12.72
CA LYS A 243 -23.36 -3.45 13.90
C LYS A 243 -24.13 -4.74 13.68
N THR A 244 -24.56 -5.00 12.44
CA THR A 244 -25.39 -6.17 12.11
C THR A 244 -24.62 -7.24 11.36
N GLY A 245 -23.47 -6.90 10.76
CA GLY A 245 -22.74 -7.79 9.86
C GLY A 245 -23.42 -7.91 8.49
N THR A 246 -24.19 -6.90 8.09
CA THR A 246 -24.94 -6.89 6.82
C THR A 246 -24.08 -6.30 5.72
N ILE A 247 -24.02 -6.99 4.59
CA ILE A 247 -23.44 -6.55 3.32
C ILE A 247 -24.58 -6.46 2.31
N ARG A 248 -24.65 -5.36 1.57
CA ARG A 248 -25.57 -5.17 0.44
C ARG A 248 -24.79 -4.71 -0.78
N PHE A 249 -24.96 -5.35 -1.93
CA PHE A 249 -24.17 -5.05 -3.12
C PHE A 249 -24.98 -5.22 -4.41
N ILE A 250 -24.51 -4.59 -5.49
CA ILE A 250 -25.02 -4.81 -6.84
C ILE A 250 -24.00 -5.63 -7.64
N HIS A 251 -24.44 -6.74 -8.23
CA HIS A 251 -23.67 -7.51 -9.19
C HIS A 251 -24.56 -8.33 -10.13
N SER A 252 -24.21 -8.38 -11.43
CA SER A 252 -24.92 -9.17 -12.42
C SER A 252 -24.29 -10.54 -12.67
N PHE A 253 -24.87 -11.60 -12.08
CA PHE A 253 -24.43 -12.98 -12.28
C PHE A 253 -24.87 -13.61 -13.63
N SER A 254 -25.50 -12.85 -14.55
CA SER A 254 -26.09 -13.40 -15.78
C SER A 254 -25.08 -13.97 -16.77
N ASP A 255 -23.86 -13.42 -16.78
CA ASP A 255 -22.86 -13.68 -17.83
C ASP A 255 -21.59 -14.36 -17.27
N GLU A 256 -21.61 -14.80 -16.00
CA GLU A 256 -20.46 -15.39 -15.33
C GLU A 256 -20.83 -16.71 -14.63
N GLU A 257 -19.98 -17.73 -14.76
CA GLU A 257 -20.07 -18.96 -13.97
C GLU A 257 -19.44 -18.72 -12.58
N VAL A 258 -20.15 -18.01 -11.71
CA VAL A 258 -19.74 -17.76 -10.32
C VAL A 258 -20.60 -18.59 -9.36
N GLU A 259 -19.99 -19.62 -8.76
CA GLU A 259 -20.67 -20.47 -7.76
C GLU A 259 -20.65 -19.85 -6.35
N SER A 260 -19.61 -19.08 -6.03
CA SER A 260 -19.45 -18.44 -4.72
C SER A 260 -18.65 -17.14 -4.78
N ILE A 261 -18.91 -16.25 -3.82
CA ILE A 261 -18.17 -15.01 -3.59
C ILE A 261 -17.22 -15.20 -2.40
N GLN A 262 -16.06 -14.54 -2.42
CA GLN A 262 -15.12 -14.58 -1.31
C GLN A 262 -15.28 -13.35 -0.42
N ILE A 263 -15.40 -13.57 0.89
CA ILE A 263 -15.46 -12.50 1.89
C ILE A 263 -14.25 -12.60 2.81
N ALA A 264 -13.36 -11.62 2.72
CA ALA A 264 -12.20 -11.48 3.59
C ALA A 264 -12.59 -10.60 4.79
N TYR A 265 -12.39 -11.12 6.01
CA TYR A 265 -12.81 -10.43 7.25
C TYR A 265 -11.80 -10.57 8.41
N GLN A 266 -10.79 -11.44 8.29
CA GLN A 266 -9.76 -11.67 9.31
C GLN A 266 -8.57 -10.73 9.13
N ASP A 267 -7.91 -10.34 10.22
CA ASP A 267 -6.88 -9.30 10.23
C ASP A 267 -5.48 -9.75 10.74
N PHE A 268 -5.22 -11.04 10.94
CA PHE A 268 -3.88 -11.53 11.33
C PHE A 268 -2.94 -11.65 10.13
N THR A 269 -1.61 -11.68 10.28
CA THR A 269 -0.71 -11.94 9.11
C THR A 269 -0.78 -13.41 8.69
N LEU A 270 -0.97 -13.73 7.40
CA LEU A 270 -1.12 -15.14 6.95
C LEU A 270 0.13 -15.98 7.23
N LEU A 271 1.34 -15.48 6.94
CA LEU A 271 2.61 -16.16 7.19
C LEU A 271 3.61 -15.27 7.91
N GLU A 272 4.06 -15.70 9.09
CA GLU A 272 5.12 -15.07 9.87
C GLU A 272 6.42 -15.88 9.77
N ILE A 273 7.50 -15.25 9.29
CA ILE A 273 8.85 -15.80 9.21
C ILE A 273 9.77 -14.98 10.11
N GLN A 274 10.32 -15.61 11.15
CA GLN A 274 11.11 -14.91 12.16
C GLN A 274 12.40 -15.67 12.49
N ASP A 275 13.52 -14.95 12.60
CA ASP A 275 14.82 -15.52 13.01
C ASP A 275 15.26 -16.72 12.13
N CYS A 276 14.86 -16.71 10.85
CA CYS A 276 15.12 -17.79 9.92
C CYS A 276 16.31 -17.51 9.00
N ASN A 277 16.90 -18.55 8.42
CA ASN A 277 18.00 -18.43 7.46
C ASN A 277 17.80 -19.38 6.27
N GLN A 278 18.08 -18.90 5.05
CA GLN A 278 18.03 -19.73 3.83
C GLN A 278 16.66 -20.43 3.68
N ILE A 279 15.60 -19.61 3.63
CA ILE A 279 14.23 -20.08 3.41
C ILE A 279 13.79 -19.68 2.00
N LYS A 280 13.11 -20.58 1.30
CA LYS A 280 12.43 -20.25 0.04
C LYS A 280 10.97 -20.67 0.13
N ILE A 281 10.06 -19.74 -0.12
CA ILE A 281 8.64 -20.02 -0.36
C ILE A 281 8.42 -19.87 -1.87
N GLU A 282 7.97 -20.93 -2.53
CA GLU A 282 7.93 -21.00 -3.98
C GLU A 282 6.57 -21.51 -4.49
N ASN A 283 5.95 -20.84 -5.45
CA ASN A 283 4.67 -21.27 -6.06
C ASN A 283 3.51 -21.40 -5.05
N ILE A 284 3.51 -20.58 -4.00
CA ILE A 284 2.44 -20.50 -2.98
C ILE A 284 1.74 -19.15 -3.09
N ASP A 285 0.43 -19.16 -3.30
CA ASP A 285 -0.38 -17.95 -3.41
C ASP A 285 -0.98 -17.53 -2.07
N PHE A 286 -1.16 -16.22 -1.87
CA PHE A 286 -1.80 -15.61 -0.72
C PHE A 286 -2.94 -14.71 -1.20
N LYS A 287 -4.18 -15.11 -0.92
CA LYS A 287 -5.36 -14.48 -1.55
C LYS A 287 -6.45 -14.12 -0.54
N TYR A 288 -7.19 -13.05 -0.82
CA TYR A 288 -8.43 -12.66 -0.14
C TYR A 288 -8.30 -12.57 1.38
N HIS A 289 -7.61 -11.54 1.86
CA HIS A 289 -7.29 -11.39 3.28
C HIS A 289 -7.14 -9.91 3.68
N ASN A 290 -7.55 -9.49 4.88
CA ASN A 290 -7.61 -8.05 5.21
C ASN A 290 -6.32 -7.45 5.77
N ASN A 291 -5.26 -8.23 5.95
CA ASN A 291 -3.96 -7.76 6.42
C ASN A 291 -2.79 -8.27 5.54
N LEU A 292 -1.56 -8.27 6.08
CA LEU A 292 -0.33 -8.73 5.44
C LEU A 292 -0.43 -10.20 5.03
N ALA A 293 0.05 -10.52 3.82
CA ALA A 293 0.25 -11.91 3.43
C ALA A 293 1.48 -12.50 4.12
N VAL A 294 2.62 -11.81 4.09
CA VAL A 294 3.87 -12.32 4.66
C VAL A 294 4.58 -11.25 5.49
N ASN A 295 5.00 -11.60 6.70
CA ASN A 295 5.90 -10.79 7.51
C ASN A 295 7.22 -11.53 7.73
N ILE A 296 8.34 -10.90 7.39
CA ILE A 296 9.70 -11.45 7.56
C ILE A 296 10.46 -10.55 8.54
N THR A 297 10.89 -11.12 9.67
CA THR A 297 11.59 -10.36 10.72
C THR A 297 12.93 -11.00 11.09
N ASN A 298 13.98 -10.18 11.22
CA ASN A 298 15.32 -10.59 11.68
C ASN A 298 15.86 -11.86 10.99
N SER A 299 15.59 -12.02 9.70
CA SER A 299 15.89 -13.23 8.95
C SER A 299 16.93 -12.98 7.86
N LYS A 300 17.54 -14.06 7.37
CA LYS A 300 18.60 -13.98 6.37
C LYS A 300 18.27 -14.88 5.18
N TRP A 301 18.45 -14.37 3.96
CA TRP A 301 18.35 -15.20 2.75
C TRP A 301 16.97 -15.86 2.63
N VAL A 302 15.92 -15.08 2.88
CA VAL A 302 14.51 -15.50 2.75
C VAL A 302 13.95 -14.97 1.44
N THR A 303 13.46 -15.85 0.58
CA THR A 303 12.88 -15.46 -0.72
C THR A 303 11.45 -15.96 -0.85
N ILE A 304 10.54 -15.07 -1.22
CA ILE A 304 9.23 -15.43 -1.78
C ILE A 304 9.34 -15.35 -3.30
N ASP A 305 9.10 -16.46 -4.00
CA ASP A 305 9.38 -16.62 -5.43
C ASP A 305 8.18 -17.22 -6.16
N GLN A 306 7.85 -16.69 -7.33
CA GLN A 306 6.76 -17.22 -8.18
C GLN A 306 5.43 -17.34 -7.42
N SER A 307 5.05 -16.32 -6.67
CA SER A 307 3.81 -16.29 -5.88
C SER A 307 2.85 -15.24 -6.41
N GLU A 308 1.55 -15.48 -6.24
CA GLU A 308 0.52 -14.46 -6.37
C GLU A 308 0.07 -13.96 -4.99
N MET A 309 0.08 -12.65 -4.80
CA MET A 309 -0.45 -11.97 -3.61
C MET A 309 -1.57 -11.04 -4.06
N TYR A 310 -2.80 -11.44 -3.76
CA TYR A 310 -3.96 -10.93 -4.49
C TYR A 310 -5.14 -10.63 -3.59
N GLY A 311 -5.72 -9.43 -3.72
CA GLY A 311 -6.90 -9.07 -2.93
C GLY A 311 -6.57 -9.02 -1.45
N LEU A 312 -5.69 -8.08 -1.08
CA LEU A 312 -5.26 -7.87 0.29
C LEU A 312 -5.75 -6.52 0.80
N GLY A 313 -6.36 -6.47 1.98
CA GLY A 313 -6.85 -5.21 2.57
C GLY A 313 -5.75 -4.28 3.06
N ARG A 314 -4.51 -4.78 3.18
CA ARG A 314 -3.31 -3.99 3.49
C ARG A 314 -2.17 -4.35 2.54
N SER A 315 -0.93 -4.26 3.02
CA SER A 315 0.25 -4.55 2.21
C SER A 315 0.45 -6.03 1.97
N ALA A 316 1.24 -6.39 0.96
CA ALA A 316 1.51 -7.79 0.65
C ALA A 316 2.61 -8.36 1.56
N VAL A 317 3.77 -7.70 1.61
CA VAL A 317 4.94 -8.19 2.36
C VAL A 317 5.56 -7.09 3.20
N ALA A 318 5.91 -7.41 4.44
CA ALA A 318 6.77 -6.58 5.28
C ALA A 318 8.07 -7.33 5.60
N ILE A 319 9.21 -6.67 5.43
CA ILE A 319 10.55 -7.19 5.75
C ILE A 319 11.23 -6.20 6.68
N THR A 320 11.54 -6.63 7.90
CA THR A 320 12.14 -5.79 8.93
C THR A 320 13.37 -6.46 9.53
N GLU A 321 14.50 -5.76 9.51
CA GLU A 321 15.81 -6.26 9.94
C GLU A 321 16.29 -7.49 9.14
N GLY A 322 17.52 -7.89 9.41
CA GLY A 322 18.15 -9.04 8.78
C GLY A 322 18.90 -8.70 7.50
N TYR A 323 19.05 -9.68 6.60
CA TYR A 323 19.92 -9.53 5.43
C TYR A 323 19.47 -10.37 4.24
N ASN A 324 19.38 -9.73 3.07
CA ASN A 324 19.14 -10.39 1.79
C ASN A 324 17.82 -11.19 1.78
N CYS A 325 16.72 -10.51 2.09
CA CYS A 325 15.37 -11.08 2.09
C CYS A 325 14.50 -10.32 1.09
N GLY A 326 13.60 -10.99 0.39
CA GLY A 326 12.87 -10.30 -0.65
C GLY A 326 11.83 -11.12 -1.37
N VAL A 327 11.19 -10.45 -2.32
CA VAL A 327 10.18 -11.01 -3.21
C VAL A 327 10.70 -10.94 -4.63
N ARG A 328 10.53 -12.00 -5.43
CA ARG A 328 10.89 -11.98 -6.83
C ARG A 328 9.98 -12.81 -7.72
N ASN A 329 9.92 -12.46 -9.01
CA ASN A 329 9.16 -13.19 -10.03
C ASN A 329 7.67 -13.39 -9.67
N SER A 330 7.10 -12.46 -8.91
CA SER A 330 5.78 -12.60 -8.29
C SER A 330 4.79 -11.55 -8.81
N THR A 331 3.50 -11.83 -8.66
CA THR A 331 2.43 -10.88 -8.98
C THR A 331 1.76 -10.40 -7.71
N LEU A 332 1.70 -9.08 -7.55
CA LEU A 332 1.04 -8.40 -6.44
C LEU A 332 -0.08 -7.54 -7.02
N LYS A 333 -1.33 -7.84 -6.71
CA LYS A 333 -2.47 -7.16 -7.34
C LYS A 333 -3.64 -6.93 -6.38
N TYR A 334 -4.32 -5.80 -6.54
CA TYR A 334 -5.45 -5.40 -5.69
C TYR A 334 -5.07 -5.33 -4.20
N LEU A 335 -4.21 -4.36 -3.89
CA LEU A 335 -3.72 -4.13 -2.53
C LEU A 335 -4.37 -2.88 -1.92
N GLY A 336 -4.84 -3.00 -0.70
CA GLY A 336 -5.45 -1.92 0.09
C GLY A 336 -4.45 -0.84 0.47
N ASP A 337 -3.19 -1.21 0.67
CA ASP A 337 -2.10 -0.32 1.08
C ASP A 337 -0.90 -0.49 0.11
N ALA A 338 0.33 -0.40 0.61
CA ALA A 338 1.58 -0.56 -0.14
C ALA A 338 1.81 -1.99 -0.65
N GLY A 339 2.70 -2.19 -1.63
CA GLY A 339 3.08 -3.55 -2.08
C GLY A 339 4.00 -4.25 -1.10
N VAL A 340 5.28 -3.87 -1.10
CA VAL A 340 6.33 -4.44 -0.25
C VAL A 340 6.99 -3.34 0.59
N LEU A 341 7.11 -3.58 1.90
CA LEU A 341 7.81 -2.72 2.84
C LEU A 341 9.18 -3.32 3.17
N LEU A 342 10.26 -2.61 2.84
CA LEU A 342 11.63 -3.00 3.14
C LEU A 342 12.22 -2.08 4.20
N SER A 343 12.64 -2.65 5.33
CA SER A 343 13.33 -1.94 6.41
C SER A 343 14.54 -2.73 6.90
N GLY A 344 15.72 -2.13 6.85
CA GLY A 344 16.91 -2.73 7.48
C GLY A 344 18.23 -2.11 7.07
N GLY A 345 19.29 -2.59 7.71
CA GLY A 345 20.64 -2.06 7.57
C GLY A 345 20.93 -1.01 8.62
N ASP A 346 22.20 -0.61 8.73
CA ASP A 346 22.65 0.33 9.75
C ASP A 346 23.18 1.60 9.09
N LYS A 347 22.45 2.70 9.31
CA LYS A 347 22.79 4.02 8.78
C LYS A 347 24.06 4.59 9.40
N ASN A 348 24.39 4.26 10.65
CA ASN A 348 25.60 4.77 11.31
C ASN A 348 26.86 4.22 10.63
N THR A 349 26.84 2.94 10.27
CA THR A 349 27.96 2.24 9.64
C THR A 349 27.84 2.13 8.12
N LEU A 350 26.71 2.57 7.54
CA LEU A 350 26.32 2.33 6.15
C LEU A 350 26.31 0.83 5.78
N THR A 351 26.03 -0.04 6.76
CA THR A 351 25.93 -1.50 6.54
C THR A 351 24.63 -1.82 5.83
N LYS A 352 24.74 -2.47 4.66
CA LYS A 352 23.59 -2.81 3.80
C LYS A 352 22.82 -4.01 4.35
N ALA A 353 21.48 -3.94 4.33
CA ALA A 353 20.63 -5.11 4.50
C ALA A 353 20.35 -5.85 3.18
N SER A 354 20.42 -5.16 2.04
CA SER A 354 20.25 -5.80 0.71
C SER A 354 18.94 -6.57 0.51
N HIS A 355 17.86 -6.19 1.21
CA HIS A 355 16.53 -6.67 0.88
C HIS A 355 16.10 -6.24 -0.53
N PHE A 356 15.26 -7.04 -1.18
CA PHE A 356 14.99 -6.88 -2.61
C PHE A 356 13.53 -7.08 -3.03
N VAL A 357 13.15 -6.40 -4.10
CA VAL A 357 11.94 -6.67 -4.90
C VAL A 357 12.36 -6.72 -6.36
N GLU A 358 12.28 -7.89 -6.99
CA GLU A 358 12.87 -8.12 -8.30
C GLU A 358 11.93 -8.82 -9.29
N ASN A 359 11.82 -8.30 -10.52
CA ASN A 359 11.03 -8.93 -11.58
C ASN A 359 9.56 -9.21 -11.21
N CYS A 360 8.96 -8.37 -10.37
CA CYS A 360 7.56 -8.49 -9.97
C CYS A 360 6.64 -7.64 -10.87
N SER A 361 5.38 -8.05 -10.97
CA SER A 361 4.28 -7.23 -11.48
C SER A 361 3.45 -6.72 -10.31
N ILE A 362 3.39 -5.40 -10.10
CA ILE A 362 2.68 -4.78 -8.98
C ILE A 362 1.64 -3.80 -9.54
N SER A 363 0.35 -4.07 -9.34
CA SER A 363 -0.70 -3.23 -9.89
C SER A 363 -1.94 -3.08 -9.00
N TYR A 364 -2.68 -1.98 -9.16
CA TYR A 364 -3.90 -1.70 -8.40
C TYR A 364 -3.65 -1.73 -6.88
N PHE A 365 -2.60 -1.04 -6.45
CA PHE A 365 -2.25 -0.86 -5.03
C PHE A 365 -2.77 0.49 -4.50
N SER A 366 -2.68 0.71 -3.18
CA SER A 366 -3.27 1.89 -2.52
C SER A 366 -4.80 2.00 -2.71
N ARG A 367 -5.52 0.87 -2.80
CA ARG A 367 -6.98 0.86 -2.96
C ARG A 367 -7.69 1.56 -1.81
N HIS A 368 -7.18 1.44 -0.58
CA HIS A 368 -7.75 2.08 0.60
C HIS A 368 -6.90 3.28 1.01
N VAL A 369 -5.61 3.09 1.27
CA VAL A 369 -4.69 4.16 1.70
C VAL A 369 -4.19 4.92 0.47
N LYS A 370 -4.75 6.11 0.17
CA LYS A 370 -4.53 6.76 -1.14
C LYS A 370 -3.17 7.43 -1.30
N THR A 371 -2.53 7.86 -0.21
CA THR A 371 -1.26 8.59 -0.25
C THR A 371 -0.17 7.88 0.56
N TYR A 372 1.07 7.98 0.08
CA TYR A 372 2.27 7.39 0.70
C TYR A 372 2.24 5.86 0.94
N ALA A 373 1.47 5.14 0.12
CA ALA A 373 1.32 3.68 0.14
C ALA A 373 1.88 3.07 -1.16
N PRO A 374 3.19 3.16 -1.44
CA PRO A 374 3.79 2.82 -2.73
C PRO A 374 3.74 1.32 -3.04
N ALA A 375 4.02 0.93 -4.28
CA ALA A 375 4.29 -0.48 -4.61
C ALA A 375 5.49 -1.01 -3.84
N VAL A 376 6.55 -0.20 -3.65
CA VAL A 376 7.68 -0.54 -2.78
C VAL A 376 8.08 0.64 -1.92
N LYS A 377 8.17 0.41 -0.60
CA LYS A 377 8.72 1.37 0.36
C LYS A 377 10.07 0.90 0.87
N LEU A 378 11.09 1.76 0.84
CA LEU A 378 12.44 1.44 1.29
C LEU A 378 12.84 2.33 2.47
N THR A 379 13.34 1.73 3.54
CA THR A 379 13.86 2.44 4.73
C THR A 379 15.15 1.79 5.21
N GLY A 380 16.25 2.53 5.25
CA GLY A 380 17.52 2.02 5.80
C GLY A 380 18.63 2.04 4.75
N VAL A 381 19.37 0.93 4.58
CA VAL A 381 20.58 0.95 3.76
C VAL A 381 20.64 -0.23 2.79
N GLY A 382 20.86 0.05 1.51
CA GLY A 382 21.32 -0.94 0.54
C GLY A 382 20.25 -1.83 -0.10
N HIS A 383 18.96 -1.52 0.04
CA HIS A 383 17.87 -2.26 -0.61
C HIS A 383 17.87 -2.12 -2.15
N ILE A 384 17.24 -3.09 -2.81
CA ILE A 384 17.25 -3.26 -4.28
C ILE A 384 15.81 -3.36 -4.80
N VAL A 385 15.45 -2.50 -5.75
CA VAL A 385 14.16 -2.57 -6.47
C VAL A 385 14.47 -2.58 -7.95
N LYS A 386 14.39 -3.76 -8.56
CA LYS A 386 14.91 -3.98 -9.90
C LYS A 386 13.97 -4.74 -10.83
N GLY A 387 13.82 -4.29 -12.08
CA GLY A 387 13.14 -5.07 -13.12
C GLY A 387 11.63 -5.22 -12.94
N ASN A 388 11.01 -4.40 -12.09
CA ASN A 388 9.58 -4.53 -11.77
C ASN A 388 8.69 -3.77 -12.76
N HIS A 389 7.47 -4.27 -12.96
CA HIS A 389 6.41 -3.58 -13.67
C HIS A 389 5.40 -3.03 -12.66
N ILE A 390 5.30 -1.71 -12.53
CA ILE A 390 4.49 -1.04 -11.51
C ILE A 390 3.45 -0.16 -12.17
N SER A 391 2.16 -0.34 -11.83
CA SER A 391 1.10 0.47 -12.45
C SER A 391 -0.19 0.61 -11.65
N PHE A 392 -1.02 1.57 -12.06
CA PHE A 392 -2.37 1.82 -11.54
C PHE A 392 -2.38 2.12 -10.05
N ALA A 393 -1.94 3.32 -9.69
CA ALA A 393 -1.99 3.81 -8.32
C ALA A 393 -2.32 5.31 -8.22
N PRO A 394 -3.02 5.72 -7.15
CA PRO A 394 -3.36 7.12 -6.91
C PRO A 394 -2.14 8.01 -6.67
N HIS A 395 -1.05 7.47 -6.11
CA HIS A 395 0.13 8.22 -5.63
C HIS A 395 1.45 7.59 -6.14
N ASN A 396 2.56 7.76 -5.40
CA ASN A 396 3.89 7.29 -5.77
C ASN A 396 4.00 5.77 -5.98
N ALA A 397 4.90 5.34 -6.86
CA ALA A 397 5.19 3.92 -7.10
C ALA A 397 6.28 3.40 -6.18
N ILE A 398 7.34 4.18 -5.97
CA ILE A 398 8.47 3.83 -5.10
C ILE A 398 8.74 5.01 -4.18
N LEU A 399 8.69 4.78 -2.86
CA LEU A 399 9.05 5.77 -1.84
C LEU A 399 10.27 5.26 -1.07
N PHE A 400 11.32 6.06 -0.96
CA PHE A 400 12.52 5.65 -0.23
C PHE A 400 13.04 6.68 0.76
N SER A 401 13.72 6.18 1.78
CA SER A 401 14.49 6.93 2.77
C SER A 401 15.71 6.14 3.19
N GLY A 402 16.84 6.82 3.42
CA GLY A 402 18.12 6.19 3.73
C GLY A 402 19.09 6.15 2.55
N ASN A 403 20.00 5.19 2.54
CA ASN A 403 21.26 5.25 1.77
C ASN A 403 21.45 4.05 0.85
N ASP A 404 22.26 4.26 -0.19
CA ASP A 404 22.81 3.19 -1.03
C ASP A 404 21.79 2.25 -1.67
N HIS A 405 20.55 2.70 -1.87
CA HIS A 405 19.55 1.91 -2.57
C HIS A 405 19.87 1.83 -4.06
N LEU A 406 19.48 0.71 -4.67
CA LEU A 406 19.46 0.56 -6.12
C LEU A 406 18.02 0.49 -6.60
N ILE A 407 17.58 1.49 -7.36
CA ILE A 407 16.27 1.51 -8.01
C ILE A 407 16.52 1.50 -9.52
N ALA A 408 16.45 0.32 -10.14
CA ALA A 408 16.93 0.14 -11.49
C ALA A 408 16.02 -0.67 -12.40
N GLU A 409 16.00 -0.34 -13.70
CA GLU A 409 15.37 -1.19 -14.73
C GLU A 409 13.86 -1.43 -14.49
N ASN A 410 13.18 -0.58 -13.71
CA ASN A 410 11.73 -0.71 -13.49
C ASN A 410 10.95 -0.01 -14.59
N VAL A 411 9.78 -0.56 -14.92
CA VAL A 411 8.78 0.04 -15.81
C VAL A 411 7.63 0.54 -14.95
N ILE A 412 7.45 1.86 -14.88
CA ILE A 412 6.45 2.51 -14.02
C ILE A 412 5.49 3.31 -14.91
N ARG A 413 4.20 2.99 -14.85
CA ARG A 413 3.20 3.72 -15.65
C ARG A 413 1.88 3.91 -14.93
N LYS A 414 1.11 4.95 -15.26
CA LYS A 414 -0.23 5.18 -14.70
C LYS A 414 -0.23 5.19 -13.16
N VAL A 415 0.71 5.93 -12.59
CA VAL A 415 0.76 6.22 -11.15
C VAL A 415 0.60 7.73 -10.94
N CYS A 416 0.50 8.17 -9.68
CA CYS A 416 0.16 9.55 -9.33
C CYS A 416 -1.19 10.00 -9.93
N LEU A 417 -2.14 9.07 -10.10
CA LEU A 417 -3.39 9.31 -10.82
C LEU A 417 -4.36 10.28 -10.15
N ASN A 418 -4.37 10.32 -8.80
CA ASN A 418 -5.39 11.05 -8.04
C ASN A 418 -4.83 12.17 -7.17
N THR A 419 -3.51 12.18 -6.96
CA THR A 419 -2.83 13.06 -6.01
C THR A 419 -1.99 14.12 -6.71
N SER A 420 -1.55 15.13 -5.97
CA SER A 420 -0.57 16.13 -6.41
C SER A 420 0.67 16.10 -5.51
N ASP A 421 1.75 16.77 -5.92
CA ASP A 421 2.99 16.86 -5.12
C ASP A 421 3.59 15.48 -4.86
N ALA A 422 3.66 14.67 -5.93
CA ALA A 422 4.11 13.29 -5.87
C ALA A 422 5.14 13.00 -6.96
N GLY A 423 6.07 12.10 -6.65
CA GLY A 423 6.97 11.49 -7.62
C GLY A 423 6.57 10.05 -7.92
N ALA A 424 6.72 9.56 -9.16
CA ALA A 424 6.63 8.12 -9.40
C ALA A 424 7.73 7.38 -8.60
N ILE A 425 8.95 7.90 -8.63
CA ILE A 425 10.02 7.59 -7.67
C ILE A 425 10.24 8.81 -6.78
N TYR A 426 10.08 8.66 -5.47
CA TYR A 426 9.99 9.77 -4.53
C TYR A 426 10.85 9.53 -3.28
N CYS A 427 11.62 10.53 -2.87
CA CYS A 427 12.20 10.69 -1.53
C CYS A 427 12.17 12.16 -1.08
N GLY A 428 12.39 12.43 0.22
CA GLY A 428 12.50 13.82 0.67
C GLY A 428 13.00 14.05 2.10
N ARG A 429 13.34 15.32 2.37
CA ARG A 429 13.55 15.88 3.72
C ARG A 429 14.74 15.34 4.48
N ASP A 430 15.83 14.97 3.80
CA ASP A 430 17.02 14.43 4.44
C ASP A 430 18.30 14.64 3.60
N TRP A 431 19.26 15.41 4.11
CA TRP A 431 20.57 15.59 3.48
C TRP A 431 21.38 14.29 3.46
N THR A 432 21.14 13.38 4.39
CA THR A 432 21.96 12.20 4.61
C THR A 432 21.51 10.99 3.80
N MET A 433 20.81 11.17 2.67
CA MET A 433 20.30 10.09 1.81
C MET A 433 21.25 9.67 0.68
N GLY A 434 22.52 10.07 0.78
CA GLY A 434 23.50 9.88 -0.28
C GLY A 434 23.76 8.42 -0.66
N GLY A 435 24.21 8.23 -1.91
CA GLY A 435 24.65 6.94 -2.45
C GLY A 435 23.55 6.11 -3.11
N THR A 436 22.28 6.51 -2.97
CA THR A 436 21.18 5.89 -3.74
C THR A 436 21.32 6.19 -5.23
N VAL A 437 21.12 5.16 -6.06
CA VAL A 437 21.18 5.25 -7.52
C VAL A 437 19.83 4.86 -8.12
N ILE A 438 19.24 5.79 -8.85
CA ILE A 438 18.01 5.62 -9.65
C ILE A 438 18.43 5.59 -11.11
N ARG A 439 18.42 4.40 -11.74
CA ARG A 439 18.94 4.27 -13.11
C ARG A 439 18.16 3.36 -14.04
N GLU A 440 18.19 3.67 -15.32
CA GLU A 440 17.66 2.78 -16.37
C GLU A 440 16.17 2.43 -16.17
N ASN A 441 15.41 3.25 -15.44
CA ASN A 441 13.97 3.08 -15.29
C ASN A 441 13.24 3.72 -16.48
N THR A 442 12.10 3.13 -16.85
CA THR A 442 11.17 3.68 -17.84
C THR A 442 9.92 4.18 -17.10
N ILE A 443 9.60 5.47 -17.21
CA ILE A 443 8.48 6.11 -16.51
C ILE A 443 7.58 6.81 -17.52
N SER A 444 6.28 6.48 -17.51
CA SER A 444 5.32 7.07 -18.45
C SER A 444 3.89 7.21 -17.93
N GLU A 445 3.08 8.01 -18.63
CA GLU A 445 1.63 8.10 -18.42
C GLU A 445 1.23 8.46 -16.97
N LEU A 446 1.96 9.39 -16.34
CA LEU A 446 1.64 9.81 -14.98
C LEU A 446 0.39 10.68 -14.92
N GLY A 447 -0.34 10.59 -13.81
CA GLY A 447 -1.53 11.40 -13.58
C GLY A 447 -1.22 12.91 -13.55
N GLN A 448 -2.09 13.69 -14.18
CA GLN A 448 -2.06 15.15 -14.12
C GLN A 448 -2.78 15.65 -12.88
N ALA A 449 -2.15 16.57 -12.15
CA ALA A 449 -2.70 17.18 -10.95
C ALA A 449 -3.08 18.65 -11.19
N SER A 450 -4.06 19.14 -10.43
CA SER A 450 -4.63 20.48 -10.60
C SER A 450 -3.91 21.61 -9.85
N HIS A 451 -3.02 21.29 -8.89
CA HIS A 451 -2.41 22.29 -8.00
C HIS A 451 -0.89 22.20 -7.97
N HIS A 452 -0.35 21.10 -7.45
CA HIS A 452 1.09 20.81 -7.47
C HIS A 452 1.37 19.79 -8.57
N ASN A 453 2.46 19.98 -9.30
CA ASN A 453 2.83 19.05 -10.36
C ASN A 453 3.19 17.69 -9.78
N ASN A 454 2.87 16.64 -10.54
CA ASN A 454 3.50 15.33 -10.35
C ASN A 454 4.76 15.25 -11.20
N TRP A 455 5.73 14.49 -10.69
CA TRP A 455 7.07 14.34 -11.26
C TRP A 455 7.35 12.87 -11.54
N ALA A 456 8.11 12.58 -12.58
CA ALA A 456 8.62 11.22 -12.78
C ALA A 456 9.59 10.82 -11.66
N ILE A 457 10.54 11.71 -11.33
CA ILE A 457 11.48 11.50 -10.23
C ILE A 457 11.49 12.76 -9.36
N TYR A 458 11.11 12.60 -8.09
CA TYR A 458 10.98 13.70 -7.13
C TYR A 458 11.97 13.53 -5.98
N LEU A 459 13.05 14.31 -6.03
CA LEU A 459 14.01 14.48 -4.95
C LEU A 459 13.61 15.70 -4.13
N ASP A 460 12.65 15.51 -3.23
CA ASP A 460 11.94 16.55 -2.50
C ASP A 460 12.75 17.08 -1.31
N ASP A 461 12.40 18.27 -0.83
CA ASP A 461 12.75 18.79 0.49
C ASP A 461 14.23 18.62 0.87
N LEU A 462 15.13 19.11 0.03
CA LEU A 462 16.58 19.10 0.24
C LEU A 462 17.19 17.69 0.32
N ALA A 463 16.50 16.66 -0.19
CA ALA A 463 17.09 15.33 -0.38
C ALA A 463 18.36 15.41 -1.23
N SER A 464 19.44 14.78 -0.76
CA SER A 464 20.79 15.06 -1.25
C SER A 464 21.66 13.82 -1.48
N GLY A 465 22.66 13.94 -2.34
CA GLY A 465 23.64 12.89 -2.64
C GLY A 465 23.13 11.73 -3.51
N ILE A 466 22.03 11.92 -4.24
CA ILE A 466 21.35 10.88 -5.03
C ILE A 466 21.75 10.99 -6.50
N SER A 467 21.96 9.85 -7.15
CA SER A 467 22.27 9.78 -8.58
C SER A 467 21.05 9.32 -9.39
N VAL A 468 20.65 10.11 -10.39
CA VAL A 468 19.56 9.84 -11.33
C VAL A 468 20.14 9.75 -12.74
N VAL A 469 20.31 8.53 -13.24
CA VAL A 469 21.16 8.27 -14.42
C VAL A 469 20.47 7.38 -15.45
N ASN A 470 20.53 7.74 -16.74
CA ASN A 470 20.04 6.88 -17.84
C ASN A 470 18.54 6.49 -17.76
N ASN A 471 17.69 7.27 -17.09
CA ASN A 471 16.25 6.97 -17.06
C ASN A 471 15.56 7.49 -18.34
N HIS A 472 14.53 6.78 -18.79
CA HIS A 472 13.66 7.18 -19.89
C HIS A 472 12.31 7.66 -19.32
N ILE A 473 11.99 8.93 -19.54
CA ILE A 473 10.77 9.55 -19.04
C ILE A 473 9.98 10.06 -20.24
N GLU A 474 8.73 9.63 -20.36
CA GLU A 474 7.85 10.09 -21.43
C GLU A 474 6.41 10.33 -20.96
N ASP A 475 5.64 11.13 -21.71
CA ASP A 475 4.20 11.31 -21.56
C ASP A 475 3.76 11.52 -20.09
N SER A 476 4.50 12.36 -19.38
CA SER A 476 4.33 12.64 -17.95
C SER A 476 4.22 14.15 -17.74
N PRO A 477 3.51 14.67 -16.71
CA PRO A 477 3.34 16.12 -16.53
C PRO A 477 4.68 16.84 -16.43
N SER A 478 5.60 16.30 -15.62
CA SER A 478 6.95 16.84 -15.40
C SER A 478 7.97 15.70 -15.29
N GLY A 479 9.22 15.97 -15.66
CA GLY A 479 10.33 15.01 -15.60
C GLY A 479 10.92 14.89 -14.19
N ILE A 480 12.00 15.62 -13.91
CA ILE A 480 12.78 15.46 -12.67
C ILE A 480 12.73 16.76 -11.84
N LEU A 481 12.47 16.65 -10.53
CA LEU A 481 12.58 17.76 -9.59
C LEU A 481 13.64 17.48 -8.52
N ILE A 482 14.56 18.43 -8.37
CA ILE A 482 15.47 18.56 -7.23
C ILE A 482 14.97 19.75 -6.39
N GLY A 483 14.35 19.45 -5.25
CA GLY A 483 13.84 20.45 -4.33
C GLY A 483 14.92 21.01 -3.41
N GLY A 484 15.81 21.87 -3.87
CA GLY A 484 16.86 22.49 -3.04
C GLY A 484 17.99 21.56 -2.57
N GLY A 485 17.95 20.27 -2.93
CA GLY A 485 18.92 19.26 -2.51
C GLY A 485 20.34 19.51 -3.02
N ARG A 486 21.33 19.00 -2.28
CA ARG A 486 22.76 19.16 -2.56
C ARG A 486 23.37 17.90 -3.16
N HIS A 487 24.43 18.08 -3.94
CA HIS A 487 25.26 16.98 -4.47
C HIS A 487 24.48 15.85 -5.16
N ASN A 488 23.30 16.16 -5.72
CA ASN A 488 22.55 15.24 -6.56
C ASN A 488 23.17 15.22 -7.97
N GLN A 489 23.23 14.05 -8.59
CA GLN A 489 23.80 13.88 -9.93
C GLN A 489 22.70 13.46 -10.91
N ILE A 490 22.39 14.31 -11.87
CA ILE A 490 21.41 14.04 -12.92
C ILE A 490 22.15 13.92 -14.24
N SER A 491 22.18 12.72 -14.83
CA SER A 491 22.91 12.54 -16.10
C SER A 491 22.29 11.55 -17.07
N ASN A 492 22.40 11.83 -18.37
CA ASN A 492 22.01 10.94 -19.47
C ASN A 492 20.55 10.47 -19.45
N ASN A 493 19.66 11.20 -18.77
CA ASN A 493 18.23 10.90 -18.80
C ASN A 493 17.63 11.39 -20.13
N THR A 494 16.70 10.62 -20.68
CA THR A 494 15.91 11.00 -21.87
C THR A 494 14.54 11.46 -21.38
N ILE A 495 14.13 12.69 -21.72
CA ILE A 495 12.88 13.27 -21.23
C ILE A 495 12.06 13.79 -22.41
N LYS A 496 10.98 13.11 -22.74
CA LYS A 496 10.14 13.39 -23.90
C LYS A 496 8.71 13.72 -23.47
N ASN A 497 8.06 14.66 -24.14
CA ASN A 497 6.64 14.98 -23.91
C ASN A 497 6.29 15.27 -22.44
N CYS A 498 7.14 16.04 -21.75
CA CYS A 498 6.86 16.55 -20.40
C CYS A 498 6.53 18.05 -20.45
N PRO A 499 5.25 18.43 -20.64
CA PRO A 499 4.87 19.79 -21.01
C PRO A 499 5.02 20.82 -19.89
N LEU A 500 5.02 20.43 -18.61
CA LEU A 500 5.13 21.38 -17.50
C LEU A 500 6.59 21.70 -17.16
N ALA A 501 7.45 20.69 -17.10
CA ALA A 501 8.89 20.86 -16.92
C ALA A 501 9.67 19.60 -17.29
N SER A 502 10.83 19.75 -17.92
CA SER A 502 11.78 18.65 -18.10
C SER A 502 12.56 18.38 -16.81
N ILE A 503 13.27 19.39 -16.30
CA ILE A 503 14.01 19.33 -15.03
C ILE A 503 13.83 20.65 -14.29
N VAL A 504 13.58 20.58 -12.99
CA VAL A 504 13.62 21.72 -12.09
C VAL A 504 14.64 21.46 -10.99
N TYR A 505 15.49 22.44 -10.75
CA TYR A 505 16.33 22.53 -9.56
C TYR A 505 16.02 23.86 -8.88
N ASP A 506 15.28 23.81 -7.78
CA ASP A 506 14.83 25.02 -7.09
C ASP A 506 15.68 25.33 -5.84
N ALA A 507 15.35 26.45 -5.20
CA ALA A 507 15.96 26.88 -3.95
C ALA A 507 14.97 26.74 -2.78
N ARG A 508 14.32 25.57 -2.65
CA ARG A 508 13.26 25.27 -1.65
C ARG A 508 13.58 25.69 -0.24
N GLY A 509 14.86 25.68 0.14
CA GLY A 509 15.29 26.13 1.46
C GLY A 509 14.88 27.56 1.81
N TYR A 510 14.67 28.41 0.80
CA TYR A 510 14.24 29.81 0.98
C TYR A 510 12.73 30.01 0.96
N ASP A 511 11.94 28.97 0.66
CA ASP A 511 10.50 29.09 0.63
C ASP A 511 9.94 29.34 2.04
N ASP A 512 8.98 30.26 2.16
CA ASP A 512 8.42 30.66 3.46
C ASP A 512 7.82 29.51 4.27
N TRP A 513 7.24 28.52 3.58
CA TRP A 513 6.66 27.34 4.20
C TRP A 513 7.74 26.37 4.70
N PHE A 514 8.91 26.32 4.03
CA PHE A 514 9.98 25.38 4.30
C PHE A 514 11.03 25.93 5.28
N LYS A 515 11.35 27.23 5.23
CA LYS A 515 12.44 27.86 5.98
C LYS A 515 12.49 27.52 7.48
N GLN A 516 11.32 27.28 8.11
CA GLN A 516 11.25 26.87 9.51
C GLN A 516 12.01 25.56 9.81
N HIS A 517 12.07 24.64 8.84
CA HIS A 517 12.79 23.37 8.92
C HIS A 517 14.32 23.54 8.92
N LEU A 518 14.81 24.73 8.56
CA LEU A 518 16.23 25.09 8.53
C LEU A 518 16.62 25.98 9.71
N VAL A 519 15.72 26.87 10.13
CA VAL A 519 15.94 27.77 11.27
C VAL A 519 15.82 27.02 12.60
N ASP A 520 14.79 26.18 12.75
CA ASP A 520 14.58 25.38 13.94
C ASP A 520 15.37 24.06 13.84
N ARG A 521 16.44 23.96 14.63
CA ARG A 521 17.34 22.80 14.63
C ARG A 521 16.75 21.55 15.27
N GLU A 522 15.57 21.65 15.88
CA GLU A 522 14.85 20.49 16.42
C GLU A 522 13.92 19.85 15.38
N LEU A 523 13.76 20.46 14.20
CA LEU A 523 12.87 19.97 13.15
C LEU A 523 13.62 19.20 12.06
N SER A 524 13.06 18.03 11.70
CA SER A 524 13.27 17.36 10.41
C SER A 524 14.72 17.09 9.97
N LEU A 525 15.33 17.97 9.18
CA LEU A 525 16.64 17.82 8.55
C LEU A 525 17.78 17.76 9.57
N TRP A 526 17.77 18.63 10.58
CA TRP A 526 18.83 18.72 11.58
C TRP A 526 18.89 17.49 12.50
N PRO A 527 17.78 16.98 13.07
CA PRO A 527 17.79 15.71 13.80
C PRO A 527 18.29 14.54 12.95
N ARG A 528 17.93 14.48 11.66
CA ARG A 528 18.39 13.42 10.74
C ARG A 528 19.89 13.51 10.47
N LEU A 529 20.43 14.72 10.29
CA LEU A 529 21.86 14.97 10.13
C LEU A 529 22.65 14.56 11.39
N ASN A 530 22.16 14.96 12.56
CA ASN A 530 22.80 14.69 13.86
C ASN A 530 22.70 13.21 14.28
N ALA A 531 21.76 12.45 13.70
CA ALA A 531 21.57 11.03 14.00
C ALA A 531 22.64 10.12 13.40
N VAL A 532 23.55 10.64 12.55
CA VAL A 532 24.60 9.85 11.89
C VAL A 532 25.99 10.47 12.11
N PRO A 533 27.06 9.67 12.16
CA PRO A 533 28.39 10.15 12.51
C PRO A 533 29.12 10.78 11.31
N ILE A 534 28.65 11.93 10.82
CA ILE A 534 29.15 12.59 9.60
C ILE A 534 30.66 12.91 9.61
N ASN A 535 31.26 13.02 10.80
CA ASN A 535 32.68 13.32 11.00
C ASN A 535 33.57 12.06 11.15
N GLN A 536 33.02 10.86 11.03
CA GLN A 536 33.75 9.59 11.15
C GLN A 536 33.61 8.78 9.86
N ALA A 537 34.55 7.89 9.58
CA ALA A 537 34.39 6.91 8.52
C ALA A 537 33.21 5.96 8.85
N PRO A 538 32.40 5.54 7.86
CA PRO A 538 32.56 5.81 6.42
C PRO A 538 31.98 7.15 5.94
N TRP A 539 31.21 7.87 6.76
CA TRP A 539 30.51 9.08 6.33
C TRP A 539 31.44 10.22 5.89
N SER A 540 32.47 10.52 6.69
CA SER A 540 33.43 11.58 6.39
C SER A 540 34.20 11.37 5.08
N GLU A 541 34.34 10.12 4.64
CA GLU A 541 35.03 9.75 3.41
C GLU A 541 34.08 9.72 2.20
N ARG A 542 32.85 9.22 2.40
CA ARG A 542 31.88 9.04 1.30
C ARG A 542 31.06 10.29 1.01
N PHE A 543 30.77 11.08 2.04
CA PHE A 543 29.94 12.29 1.96
C PHE A 543 30.61 13.46 2.72
N PRO A 544 31.86 13.83 2.38
CA PRO A 544 32.61 14.86 3.11
C PRO A 544 31.88 16.21 3.17
N TRP A 545 31.09 16.53 2.13
CA TRP A 545 30.32 17.77 2.02
C TRP A 545 29.24 17.94 3.11
N LEU A 546 28.81 16.88 3.80
CA LEU A 546 27.84 16.99 4.89
C LEU A 546 28.40 17.80 6.08
N GLN A 547 29.72 17.79 6.27
CA GLN A 547 30.39 18.54 7.35
C GLN A 547 30.25 20.05 7.15
N GLU A 548 30.11 20.50 5.90
CA GLU A 548 30.00 21.91 5.55
C GLU A 548 28.63 22.49 5.92
N ILE A 549 27.58 21.66 6.07
CA ILE A 549 26.20 22.11 6.35
C ILE A 549 26.11 22.93 7.64
N HIS A 550 26.92 22.62 8.66
CA HIS A 550 26.91 23.37 9.91
C HIS A 550 27.47 24.79 9.79
N SER A 551 28.34 25.03 8.81
CA SER A 551 29.08 26.29 8.61
C SER A 551 28.67 27.10 7.39
N ASP A 552 27.92 26.49 6.46
CA ASP A 552 27.36 27.13 5.26
C ASP A 552 25.90 27.57 5.50
N ASP A 553 25.33 28.33 4.57
CA ASP A 553 23.87 28.57 4.55
C ASP A 553 23.16 27.28 4.11
N PRO A 554 22.43 26.56 4.98
CA PRO A 554 21.84 25.26 4.67
C PRO A 554 20.68 25.34 3.67
N ALA A 555 20.14 26.54 3.40
CA ALA A 555 19.06 26.74 2.43
C ALA A 555 19.56 26.71 0.97
N ILE A 556 20.85 27.01 0.75
CA ILE A 556 21.40 27.15 -0.59
C ILE A 556 21.46 25.78 -1.30
N PRO A 557 20.89 25.65 -2.51
CA PRO A 557 21.17 24.52 -3.39
C PRO A 557 22.63 24.56 -3.87
N ARG A 558 23.40 23.49 -3.64
CA ARG A 558 24.84 23.44 -3.96
C ARG A 558 25.30 22.07 -4.47
N GLY A 559 26.24 22.08 -5.40
CA GLY A 559 27.01 20.88 -5.79
C GLY A 559 26.24 19.85 -6.62
N ALA A 560 24.99 20.13 -7.00
CA ALA A 560 24.28 19.28 -7.94
C ALA A 560 24.92 19.37 -9.33
N GLU A 561 25.07 18.23 -10.00
CA GLU A 561 25.58 18.15 -11.37
C GLU A 561 24.46 17.72 -12.32
N ILE A 562 24.17 18.53 -13.33
CA ILE A 562 23.17 18.22 -14.36
C ILE A 562 23.89 18.18 -15.71
N LYS A 563 24.04 16.98 -16.29
CA LYS A 563 24.85 16.73 -17.49
C LYS A 563 24.07 15.91 -18.52
N THR A 564 24.27 16.21 -19.81
CA THR A 564 23.85 15.39 -20.97
C THR A 564 22.40 14.90 -20.90
N ILE A 565 21.48 15.60 -21.55
CA ILE A 565 20.05 15.28 -21.55
C ILE A 565 19.58 15.27 -23.01
N LYS A 566 18.69 14.33 -23.35
CA LYS A 566 18.09 14.21 -24.68
C LYS A 566 16.60 14.40 -24.65
#